data_AF-A0A949IML1-F1
#
_entry.id   AF-A0A949IML1-F1
#
_cell.length_a   1.000
_cell.length_b   1.000
_cell.length_c   1.000
_cell.angle_alpha   90.00
_cell.angle_beta   90.00
_cell.angle_gamma   90.00
#
_symmetry.space_group_name_H-M   'P 1'
#
loop_
_entity.id
_entity.type
_entity.pdbx_description
1 polymer ?
#
loop_
_entity_poly.entity_id
_entity_poly.type
_entity_poly.pdbx_seq_one_letter_code
_entity_poly.pdbx_strand_id
1 'polypeptide(L)'
;MGAFSLALSLCLVSDLPVGAEDGTAAISPAPGAVSAPAAAAESTEKAAADKPTSRTTGQAVRRMNLVLLQNQQETTSAISVEKFTEFVKGVEGAVNTYLSSQGPYSTTQLLLHCSLKPGSPASFAMTTKPGLPGHISAGLDEALGALPAIPVKSALNMEFVFTVADHQTQLSAEARPIIRAGKLDEAVAMLAPEATGDCKNPYVFQTLGWAYSAKGDFSNAEKTLRRAIELAPRDFDTWSNLVSTYHSEGKIKEADEAAQKSLDCAPDQDATNVVNINNALYSGDWPVAEAILRKQVDRPGQNVAPYQVILACTLRWQGKNEEARKLLKVALGQNLDDYYARLARKQLALLDGDWKTAEELGRSDLSKDPKDYESLFDMGVALKGEGKIEEARKAFQAAVQPVTPKSILNAVNLQIKELSKN
;
A
#
# COMPACT_ATOMS: atom_id res chain seq x y z
N MET A 1 23.27 36.49 4.39
CA MET A 1 23.28 35.03 4.13
C MET A 1 22.11 34.44 4.90
N GLY A 2 21.16 33.82 4.20
CA GLY A 2 19.92 33.27 4.77
C GLY A 2 18.73 33.61 3.90
N ALA A 3 18.52 32.84 2.82
CA ALA A 3 17.31 32.89 2.02
C ALA A 3 16.29 31.93 2.65
N PHE A 4 15.21 32.47 3.22
CA PHE A 4 14.04 31.70 3.64
C PHE A 4 13.18 31.39 2.42
N SER A 5 12.98 30.11 2.12
CA SER A 5 12.10 29.64 1.06
C SER A 5 10.68 29.57 1.60
N LEU A 6 9.79 30.46 1.15
CA LEU A 6 8.35 30.38 1.45
C LEU A 6 7.70 29.46 0.40
N ALA A 7 7.47 28.20 0.73
CA ALA A 7 6.71 27.28 -0.12
C ALA A 7 5.22 27.64 -0.02
N LEU A 8 4.67 28.20 -1.10
CA LEU A 8 3.22 28.42 -1.22
C LEU A 8 2.63 27.20 -1.95
N SER A 9 2.21 26.18 -1.20
CA SER A 9 1.41 25.08 -1.75
C SER A 9 0.01 25.60 -2.10
N LEU A 10 -0.24 25.90 -3.37
CA LEU A 10 -1.60 26.08 -3.89
C LEU A 10 -2.24 24.69 -4.06
N CYS A 11 -2.91 24.20 -3.01
CA CYS A 11 -3.89 23.13 -3.15
C CYS A 11 -5.10 23.65 -3.94
N LEU A 12 -5.24 23.24 -5.21
CA LEU A 12 -6.55 23.23 -5.84
C LEU A 12 -7.31 22.04 -5.27
N VAL A 13 -8.07 22.31 -4.22
CA VAL A 13 -9.07 21.41 -3.64
C VAL A 13 -10.23 21.34 -4.62
N SER A 14 -10.45 20.18 -5.25
CA SER A 14 -11.79 19.71 -5.55
C SER A 14 -12.19 18.76 -4.41
N ASP A 15 -13.27 19.12 -3.73
CA ASP A 15 -13.76 18.59 -2.46
C ASP A 15 -13.58 17.08 -2.22
N LEU A 16 -12.79 16.73 -1.19
CA LEU A 16 -13.00 15.59 -0.29
C LEU A 16 -12.41 15.95 1.09
N PRO A 17 -13.02 15.52 2.21
CA PRO A 17 -12.75 16.06 3.53
C PRO A 17 -11.38 15.66 4.08
N VAL A 18 -10.82 16.61 4.81
CA VAL A 18 -9.57 16.59 5.57
C VAL A 18 -9.56 15.48 6.63
N GLY A 19 -8.43 14.76 6.67
CA GLY A 19 -8.00 13.95 7.80
C GLY A 19 -6.49 13.78 7.71
N ALA A 20 -5.76 14.74 8.29
CA ALA A 20 -4.31 14.69 8.42
C ALA A 20 -3.95 13.75 9.57
N GLU A 21 -3.10 12.74 9.35
CA GLU A 21 -2.18 12.21 10.38
C GLU A 21 -0.88 11.72 9.71
N ASP A 22 0.23 12.29 10.16
CA ASP A 22 1.55 11.65 10.15
C ASP A 22 1.42 10.30 10.88
N GLY A 23 1.91 9.20 10.29
CA GLY A 23 1.73 7.91 10.94
C GLY A 23 2.54 6.79 10.31
N THR A 24 3.56 6.37 11.04
CA THR A 24 4.17 5.04 11.01
C THR A 24 3.26 3.95 10.46
N ALA A 25 3.76 3.16 9.51
CA ALA A 25 3.08 2.01 8.95
C ALA A 25 2.76 0.97 10.05
N ALA A 26 1.58 1.10 10.65
CA ALA A 26 0.94 0.06 11.43
C ALA A 26 0.45 -1.01 10.44
N ILE A 27 1.02 -2.20 10.54
CA ILE A 27 0.68 -3.36 9.72
C ILE A 27 -0.53 -4.02 10.36
N SER A 28 -1.73 -3.62 9.94
CA SER A 28 -2.93 -4.44 10.08
C SER A 28 -3.09 -5.33 8.84
N PRO A 29 -3.51 -6.60 8.98
CA PRO A 29 -3.91 -7.42 7.85
C PRO A 29 -5.18 -6.83 7.21
N ALA A 30 -5.24 -6.85 5.88
CA ALA A 30 -6.34 -6.29 5.09
C ALA A 30 -7.68 -6.98 5.41
N PRO A 31 -8.82 -6.24 5.39
CA PRO A 31 -10.13 -6.78 5.70
C PRO A 31 -10.65 -7.67 4.57
N GLY A 32 -11.25 -8.81 4.96
CA GLY A 32 -11.89 -9.74 4.05
C GLY A 32 -13.08 -9.13 3.31
N ALA A 33 -13.12 -9.32 2.00
CA ALA A 33 -14.24 -8.92 1.16
C ALA A 33 -15.51 -9.75 1.46
N VAL A 34 -16.61 -9.02 1.45
CA VAL A 34 -17.98 -9.44 1.75
C VAL A 34 -18.61 -10.16 0.56
N SER A 35 -19.41 -11.18 0.87
CA SER A 35 -20.25 -11.97 -0.03
C SER A 35 -21.34 -11.16 -0.74
N ALA A 36 -21.56 -11.42 -2.03
CA ALA A 36 -22.74 -11.00 -2.78
C ALA A 36 -23.77 -12.14 -2.89
N PRO A 37 -25.09 -11.88 -2.92
CA PRO A 37 -26.06 -12.79 -3.49
C PRO A 37 -26.40 -12.39 -4.94
N ALA A 38 -26.52 -13.41 -5.78
CA ALA A 38 -27.00 -13.33 -7.15
C ALA A 38 -28.52 -13.20 -7.23
N ALA A 39 -29.02 -12.37 -8.15
CA ALA A 39 -30.35 -12.51 -8.74
C ALA A 39 -30.39 -11.87 -10.14
N ALA A 40 -31.09 -12.55 -11.04
CA ALA A 40 -31.12 -12.38 -12.48
C ALA A 40 -31.87 -11.13 -12.98
N ALA A 41 -31.53 -10.68 -14.20
CA ALA A 41 -32.50 -10.16 -15.16
C ALA A 41 -31.98 -10.33 -16.60
N GLU A 42 -32.90 -10.71 -17.47
CA GLU A 42 -32.74 -11.20 -18.83
C GLU A 42 -32.40 -10.11 -19.87
N SER A 43 -31.93 -10.63 -21.00
CA SER A 43 -31.78 -10.06 -22.34
C SER A 43 -32.66 -8.87 -22.74
N THR A 44 -32.06 -7.92 -23.47
CA THR A 44 -32.60 -7.48 -24.77
C THR A 44 -31.48 -6.96 -25.68
N GLU A 45 -31.71 -7.15 -26.97
CA GLU A 45 -30.81 -7.07 -28.13
C GLU A 45 -30.40 -5.66 -28.57
N LYS A 46 -29.20 -5.61 -29.19
CA LYS A 46 -28.76 -4.83 -30.37
C LYS A 46 -29.32 -3.41 -30.61
N ALA A 47 -28.40 -2.46 -30.70
CA ALA A 47 -28.16 -1.74 -31.96
C ALA A 47 -26.72 -1.19 -32.01
N ALA A 48 -26.01 -1.54 -33.06
CA ALA A 48 -24.70 -1.00 -33.40
C ALA A 48 -24.82 0.46 -33.89
N ALA A 49 -23.91 1.32 -33.45
CA ALA A 49 -23.54 2.52 -34.18
C ALA A 49 -22.04 2.79 -33.97
N ASP A 50 -21.43 3.18 -35.07
CA ASP A 50 -20.03 3.04 -35.43
C ASP A 50 -19.24 4.33 -35.11
N LYS A 51 -17.95 4.15 -34.76
CA LYS A 51 -16.81 5.12 -34.73
C LYS A 51 -16.61 6.10 -33.54
N PRO A 52 -15.36 6.54 -33.28
CA PRO A 52 -14.04 5.96 -33.59
C PRO A 52 -13.18 5.70 -32.34
N THR A 53 -12.35 4.67 -32.43
CA THR A 53 -11.22 4.37 -31.54
C THR A 53 -10.15 5.47 -31.63
N SER A 54 -10.23 6.50 -30.78
CA SER A 54 -9.06 7.32 -30.46
C SER A 54 -8.39 6.77 -29.21
N ARG A 55 -7.30 6.01 -29.39
CA ARG A 55 -6.32 5.75 -28.33
C ARG A 55 -5.81 7.10 -27.82
N THR A 56 -6.36 7.59 -26.71
CA THR A 56 -5.78 8.71 -25.98
C THR A 56 -4.63 8.19 -25.14
N THR A 57 -3.43 8.13 -25.73
CA THR A 57 -2.16 8.08 -25.00
C THR A 57 -1.98 9.43 -24.29
N GLY A 58 -2.59 9.56 -23.11
CA GLY A 58 -2.40 10.69 -22.22
C GLY A 58 -1.40 10.29 -21.13
N GLN A 59 -0.18 10.80 -21.21
CA GLN A 59 0.78 10.76 -20.12
C GLN A 59 0.46 11.94 -19.20
N ALA A 60 0.29 11.72 -17.90
CA ALA A 60 0.07 12.82 -16.96
C ALA A 60 1.21 12.91 -15.95
N VAL A 61 1.73 14.13 -15.79
CA VAL A 61 2.74 14.45 -14.78
C VAL A 61 2.13 14.38 -13.39
N ARG A 62 2.84 13.71 -12.47
CA ARG A 62 2.26 13.29 -11.20
C ARG A 62 2.24 14.34 -10.08
N ARG A 63 3.06 15.39 -10.14
CA ARG A 63 3.07 16.49 -9.17
C ARG A 63 3.71 17.72 -9.79
N MET A 64 3.12 18.89 -9.54
CA MET A 64 3.70 20.21 -9.77
C MET A 64 3.90 20.85 -8.40
N ASN A 65 5.12 20.79 -7.87
CA ASN A 65 5.46 21.57 -6.67
C ASN A 65 5.93 22.94 -7.14
N LEU A 66 5.20 23.98 -6.75
CA LEU A 66 5.59 25.37 -6.96
C LEU A 66 6.39 25.85 -5.74
N VAL A 67 7.65 26.20 -5.96
CA VAL A 67 8.44 26.94 -4.96
C VAL A 67 8.57 28.38 -5.45
N LEU A 68 8.04 29.32 -4.65
CA LEU A 68 8.19 30.76 -4.90
C LEU A 68 9.50 31.23 -4.26
N LEU A 69 10.48 31.58 -5.09
CA LEU A 69 11.74 32.16 -4.65
C LEU A 69 11.55 33.69 -4.56
N GLN A 70 10.89 34.18 -3.50
CA GLN A 70 10.70 35.63 -3.32
C GLN A 70 11.95 36.32 -2.76
N ASN A 71 12.27 37.47 -3.36
CA ASN A 71 13.17 38.49 -2.81
C ASN A 71 12.33 39.44 -1.94
N GLN A 72 12.79 39.77 -0.73
CA GLN A 72 12.00 40.29 0.40
C GLN A 72 11.45 41.73 0.29
N GLN A 73 10.63 42.08 -0.71
CA GLN A 73 9.86 43.34 -0.63
C GLN A 73 8.41 43.17 -1.12
N GLU A 74 7.50 43.31 -0.14
CA GLU A 74 6.05 43.58 -0.19
C GLU A 74 5.32 43.34 -1.53
N THR A 75 4.61 42.21 -1.64
CA THR A 75 3.75 41.90 -2.79
C THR A 75 2.35 41.47 -2.36
N THR A 76 1.54 42.38 -1.84
CA THR A 76 0.08 42.14 -1.74
C THR A 76 -0.69 42.59 -2.99
N SER A 77 -0.03 42.91 -4.11
CA SER A 77 -0.76 43.28 -5.34
C SER A 77 -0.05 42.95 -6.68
N ALA A 78 0.73 41.88 -6.76
CA ALA A 78 1.52 41.59 -7.96
C ALA A 78 0.75 40.93 -9.12
N ILE A 79 -0.22 40.04 -8.86
CA ILE A 79 -1.05 39.30 -9.85
C ILE A 79 -2.37 38.88 -9.16
N SER A 80 -3.51 38.77 -9.87
CA SER A 80 -4.71 38.16 -9.28
C SER A 80 -4.54 36.64 -9.14
N VAL A 81 -5.06 36.07 -8.04
CA VAL A 81 -4.98 34.62 -7.76
C VAL A 81 -5.56 33.79 -8.90
N GLU A 82 -6.66 34.24 -9.50
CA GLU A 82 -7.31 33.58 -10.65
C GLU A 82 -6.37 33.51 -11.86
N LYS A 83 -5.79 34.64 -12.29
CA LYS A 83 -4.87 34.68 -13.44
C LYS A 83 -3.59 33.89 -13.20
N PHE A 84 -3.10 33.91 -11.97
CA PHE A 84 -1.95 33.10 -11.57
C PHE A 84 -2.28 31.60 -11.61
N THR A 85 -3.48 31.22 -11.19
CA THR A 85 -3.94 29.83 -11.22
C THR A 85 -4.13 29.34 -12.66
N GLU A 86 -4.71 30.16 -13.54
CA GLU A 86 -4.83 29.86 -14.97
C GLU A 86 -3.46 29.67 -15.64
N PHE A 87 -2.47 30.48 -15.27
CA PHE A 87 -1.10 30.32 -15.74
C PHE A 87 -0.50 28.96 -15.39
N VAL A 88 -0.59 28.60 -14.10
CA VAL A 88 -0.05 27.36 -13.56
C VAL A 88 -0.69 26.17 -14.28
N LYS A 89 -2.01 26.20 -14.47
CA LYS A 89 -2.74 25.21 -15.27
C LYS A 89 -2.29 25.19 -16.74
N GLY A 90 -1.99 26.34 -17.33
CA GLY A 90 -1.46 26.45 -18.68
C GLY A 90 -0.08 25.81 -18.82
N VAL A 91 0.84 26.09 -17.89
CA VAL A 91 2.17 25.46 -17.82
C VAL A 91 2.04 23.96 -17.69
N GLU A 92 1.21 23.48 -16.76
CA GLU A 92 0.94 22.06 -16.57
C GLU A 92 0.35 21.41 -17.84
N GLY A 93 -0.63 22.05 -18.47
CA GLY A 93 -1.28 21.57 -19.70
C GLY A 93 -0.32 21.47 -20.89
N ALA A 94 0.54 22.48 -21.07
CA ALA A 94 1.56 22.50 -22.13
C ALA A 94 2.60 21.39 -21.93
N VAL A 95 3.11 21.24 -20.70
CA VAL A 95 4.06 20.18 -20.35
C VAL A 95 3.45 18.79 -20.55
N ASN A 96 2.22 18.57 -20.08
CA ASN A 96 1.51 17.29 -20.21
C ASN A 96 1.24 16.93 -21.67
N THR A 97 0.77 17.89 -22.47
CA THR A 97 0.43 17.67 -23.89
C THR A 97 1.68 17.34 -24.70
N TYR A 98 2.76 18.08 -24.46
CA TYR A 98 4.02 17.85 -25.15
C TYR A 98 4.62 16.49 -24.78
N LEU A 99 4.77 16.18 -23.50
CA LEU A 99 5.37 14.92 -23.07
C LEU A 99 4.57 13.71 -23.54
N SER A 100 3.23 13.79 -23.52
CA SER A 100 2.33 12.76 -24.05
C SER A 100 2.62 12.39 -25.52
N SER A 101 3.17 13.32 -26.31
CA SER A 101 3.49 13.10 -27.72
C SER A 101 4.84 12.40 -27.98
N GLN A 102 5.71 12.31 -26.96
CA GLN A 102 7.11 11.93 -27.16
C GLN A 102 7.39 10.42 -26.91
N GLY A 103 6.42 9.62 -26.47
CA GLY A 103 6.62 8.17 -26.23
C GLY A 103 7.16 7.84 -24.82
N PRO A 104 7.51 6.57 -24.51
CA PRO A 104 7.88 6.16 -23.16
C PRO A 104 9.30 6.60 -22.76
N TYR A 105 9.45 7.15 -21.56
CA TYR A 105 10.73 7.52 -20.94
C TYR A 105 10.84 6.98 -19.52
N SER A 106 12.07 6.79 -19.04
CA SER A 106 12.31 6.49 -17.62
C SER A 106 11.83 7.63 -16.74
N THR A 107 11.30 7.31 -15.55
CA THR A 107 10.81 8.30 -14.59
C THR A 107 11.86 9.38 -14.36
N THR A 108 11.57 10.60 -14.82
CA THR A 108 12.52 11.72 -14.75
C THR A 108 11.87 12.88 -14.00
N GLN A 109 12.61 13.47 -13.07
CA GLN A 109 12.25 14.74 -12.49
C GLN A 109 12.70 15.85 -13.44
N LEU A 110 11.71 16.61 -13.92
CA LEU A 110 11.89 17.82 -14.69
C LEU A 110 11.81 19.00 -13.74
N LEU A 111 12.82 19.88 -13.77
CA LEU A 111 12.83 21.11 -13.01
C LEU A 111 12.76 22.30 -13.97
N LEU A 112 11.67 23.07 -13.89
CA LEU A 112 11.50 24.28 -14.70
C LEU A 112 11.65 25.51 -13.82
N HIS A 113 12.66 26.32 -14.11
CA HIS A 113 12.80 27.66 -13.55
C HIS A 113 12.09 28.65 -14.48
N CYS A 114 11.09 29.34 -13.97
CA CYS A 114 10.35 30.37 -14.69
C CYS A 114 10.66 31.74 -14.11
N SER A 115 11.00 32.70 -14.96
CA SER A 115 11.19 34.10 -14.63
C SER A 115 10.17 34.95 -15.38
N LEU A 116 9.27 35.60 -14.64
CA LEU A 116 8.33 36.60 -15.14
C LEU A 116 8.92 37.99 -14.93
N LYS A 117 8.96 38.81 -15.98
CA LYS A 117 9.41 40.21 -15.92
C LYS A 117 8.30 41.17 -16.34
N PRO A 118 8.19 42.37 -15.74
CA PRO A 118 7.20 43.36 -16.16
C PRO A 118 7.29 43.66 -17.66
N GLY A 119 6.16 43.61 -18.36
CA GLY A 119 6.07 43.93 -19.78
C GLY A 119 6.76 42.95 -20.74
N SER A 120 7.24 41.80 -20.25
CA SER A 120 7.88 40.77 -21.08
C SER A 120 7.12 39.44 -20.99
N PRO A 121 7.18 38.59 -22.03
CA PRO A 121 6.72 37.21 -21.93
C PRO A 121 7.45 36.45 -20.82
N ALA A 122 6.81 35.37 -20.33
CA ALA A 122 7.45 34.44 -19.41
C ALA A 122 8.69 33.83 -20.05
N SER A 123 9.78 33.74 -19.28
CA SER A 123 11.00 33.05 -19.70
C SER A 123 11.17 31.79 -18.87
N PHE A 124 11.46 30.67 -19.52
CA PHE A 124 11.65 29.39 -18.87
C PHE A 124 13.08 28.90 -19.11
N ALA A 125 13.70 28.35 -18.07
CA ALA A 125 14.98 27.66 -18.13
C ALA A 125 14.80 26.30 -17.48
N MET A 126 15.10 25.24 -18.23
CA MET A 126 14.92 23.88 -17.76
C MET A 126 16.23 23.27 -17.27
N THR A 127 16.15 22.55 -16.15
CA THR A 127 17.18 21.59 -15.74
C THR A 127 16.55 20.22 -15.53
N THR A 128 17.23 19.18 -16.00
CA THR A 128 16.76 17.80 -15.89
C THR A 128 17.80 17.00 -15.14
N LYS A 129 17.37 16.03 -14.32
CA LYS A 129 18.29 14.95 -13.91
C LYS A 129 18.73 14.20 -15.17
N PRO A 130 20.00 13.73 -15.26
CA PRO A 130 20.56 13.20 -16.51
C PRO A 130 19.69 12.09 -17.10
N GLY A 131 19.31 12.23 -18.38
CA GLY A 131 18.52 11.23 -19.10
C GLY A 131 17.48 11.76 -20.11
N LEU A 132 17.18 13.06 -20.13
CA LEU A 132 16.22 13.61 -21.11
C LEU A 132 16.89 13.86 -22.48
N PRO A 133 16.41 13.26 -23.58
CA PRO A 133 16.92 13.55 -24.93
C PRO A 133 16.78 15.02 -25.32
N GLY A 134 17.78 15.57 -26.03
CA GLY A 134 17.82 16.99 -26.40
C GLY A 134 16.65 17.47 -27.29
N HIS A 135 16.04 16.59 -28.08
CA HIS A 135 14.86 16.93 -28.89
C HIS A 135 13.61 17.21 -28.05
N ILE A 136 13.50 16.59 -26.87
CA ILE A 136 12.40 16.79 -25.92
C ILE A 136 12.53 18.17 -25.26
N SER A 137 13.77 18.58 -24.95
CA SER A 137 14.01 19.93 -24.40
C SER A 137 13.55 21.03 -25.34
N ALA A 138 13.92 20.93 -26.62
CA ALA A 138 13.61 21.95 -27.61
C ALA A 138 12.11 22.11 -27.86
N GLY A 139 11.34 21.03 -27.93
CA GLY A 139 9.90 21.14 -28.14
C GLY A 139 9.12 21.53 -26.87
N LEU A 140 9.65 21.26 -25.67
CA LEU A 140 9.07 21.78 -24.44
C LEU A 140 9.25 23.30 -24.33
N ASP A 141 10.41 23.82 -24.74
CA ASP A 141 10.67 25.26 -24.84
C ASP A 141 9.67 25.95 -25.80
N GLU A 142 9.36 25.30 -26.94
CA GLU A 142 8.34 25.78 -27.88
C GLU A 142 6.93 25.78 -27.27
N ALA A 143 6.53 24.68 -26.62
CA ALA A 143 5.22 24.55 -25.99
C ALA A 143 5.01 25.57 -24.85
N LEU A 144 6.05 25.84 -24.05
CA LEU A 144 6.02 26.85 -22.99
C LEU A 144 6.06 28.28 -23.56
N GLY A 145 6.76 28.49 -24.68
CA GLY A 145 6.82 29.78 -25.38
C GLY A 145 5.48 30.22 -25.98
N ALA A 146 4.55 29.29 -26.19
CA ALA A 146 3.19 29.57 -26.66
C ALA A 146 2.23 30.08 -25.55
N LEU A 147 2.65 30.05 -24.28
CA LEU A 147 1.82 30.54 -23.18
C LEU A 147 1.70 32.07 -23.21
N PRO A 148 0.49 32.62 -22.96
CA PRO A 148 0.29 34.06 -22.97
C PRO A 148 1.09 34.76 -21.88
N ALA A 149 1.57 35.97 -22.16
CA ALA A 149 2.25 36.80 -21.18
C ALA A 149 1.30 37.17 -20.04
N ILE A 150 1.80 37.10 -18.80
CA ILE A 150 1.03 37.48 -17.62
C ILE A 150 1.55 38.80 -17.07
N PRO A 151 0.67 39.80 -16.89
CA PRO A 151 1.09 41.07 -16.33
C PRO A 151 1.49 40.89 -14.87
N VAL A 152 2.78 41.11 -14.59
CA VAL A 152 3.36 41.15 -13.25
C VAL A 152 3.85 42.56 -12.94
N LYS A 153 3.60 43.06 -11.73
CA LYS A 153 4.09 44.39 -11.31
C LYS A 153 5.58 44.39 -10.93
N SER A 154 6.10 43.26 -10.46
CA SER A 154 7.50 43.04 -10.09
C SER A 154 7.96 41.70 -10.63
N ALA A 155 9.28 41.53 -10.77
CA ALA A 155 9.84 40.28 -11.28
C ALA A 155 9.54 39.12 -10.31
N LEU A 156 9.12 37.98 -10.86
CA LEU A 156 8.77 36.78 -10.10
C LEU A 156 9.55 35.57 -10.63
N ASN A 157 10.28 34.90 -9.75
CA ASN A 157 10.98 33.66 -10.06
C ASN A 157 10.26 32.49 -9.39
N MET A 158 9.98 31.46 -10.17
CA MET A 158 9.26 30.26 -9.77
C MET A 158 10.04 29.03 -10.16
N GLU A 159 9.95 28.00 -9.35
CA GLU A 159 10.47 26.68 -9.65
C GLU A 159 9.31 25.69 -9.66
N PHE A 160 9.19 24.97 -10.76
CA PHE A 160 8.20 23.93 -10.95
C PHE A 160 8.89 22.57 -11.04
N VAL A 161 8.58 21.68 -10.10
CA VAL A 161 9.07 20.30 -10.12
C VAL A 161 7.99 19.42 -10.72
N PHE A 162 8.28 18.80 -11.87
CA PHE A 162 7.41 17.88 -12.61
C PHE A 162 7.98 16.45 -12.50
N THR A 163 7.14 15.47 -12.19
CA THR A 163 7.52 14.04 -12.25
C THR A 163 6.86 13.38 -13.45
N VAL A 164 7.65 13.10 -14.49
CA VAL A 164 7.18 12.41 -15.69
C VAL A 164 7.19 10.92 -15.41
N ALA A 165 6.01 10.29 -15.37
CA ALA A 165 5.86 8.84 -15.31
C ALA A 165 5.23 8.37 -16.63
N ASP A 166 5.62 7.19 -17.10
CA ASP A 166 4.92 6.57 -18.22
C ASP A 166 3.45 6.27 -17.83
N HIS A 167 2.55 6.31 -18.82
CA HIS A 167 1.11 6.09 -18.63
C HIS A 167 0.80 4.80 -17.86
N GLN A 168 1.57 3.74 -18.08
CA GLN A 168 1.41 2.43 -17.46
C GLN A 168 1.78 2.43 -15.96
N THR A 169 2.85 3.14 -15.60
CA THR A 169 3.25 3.37 -14.20
C THR A 169 2.22 4.24 -13.48
N GLN A 170 1.67 5.24 -14.17
CA GLN A 170 0.60 6.08 -13.63
C GLN A 170 -0.65 5.25 -13.32
N LEU A 171 -1.13 4.49 -14.31
CA LEU A 171 -2.30 3.64 -14.19
C LEU A 171 -2.16 2.64 -13.04
N SER A 172 -0.98 2.02 -12.93
CA SER A 172 -0.63 1.14 -11.82
C SER A 172 -0.78 1.85 -10.47
N ALA A 173 -0.28 3.09 -10.37
CA ALA A 173 -0.31 3.83 -9.13
C ALA A 173 -1.72 4.33 -8.75
N GLU A 174 -2.59 4.60 -9.73
CA GLU A 174 -4.01 4.95 -9.56
C GLU A 174 -4.87 3.74 -9.18
N ALA A 175 -4.53 2.55 -9.67
CA ALA A 175 -5.23 1.32 -9.33
C ALA A 175 -5.02 0.89 -7.86
N ARG A 176 -3.88 1.20 -7.24
CA ARG A 176 -3.60 0.80 -5.83
C ARG A 176 -4.66 1.24 -4.81
N PRO A 177 -5.08 2.52 -4.75
CA PRO A 177 -6.16 2.93 -3.85
C PRO A 177 -7.51 2.28 -4.20
N ILE A 178 -7.79 2.00 -5.47
CA ILE A 178 -9.02 1.31 -5.92
C ILE A 178 -9.04 -0.14 -5.38
N ILE A 179 -7.91 -0.83 -5.45
CA ILE A 179 -7.74 -2.18 -4.87
C ILE A 179 -7.96 -2.14 -3.35
N ARG A 180 -7.35 -1.18 -2.65
CA ARG A 180 -7.54 -1.00 -1.20
C ARG A 180 -8.97 -0.70 -0.80
N ALA A 181 -9.72 -0.01 -1.67
CA ALA A 181 -11.15 0.25 -1.48
C ALA A 181 -12.03 -0.99 -1.79
N GLY A 182 -11.44 -2.12 -2.16
CA GLY A 182 -12.17 -3.36 -2.49
C GLY A 182 -12.88 -3.32 -3.86
N LYS A 183 -12.64 -2.29 -4.68
CA LYS A 183 -13.23 -2.16 -6.02
C LYS A 183 -12.41 -2.95 -7.05
N LEU A 184 -12.34 -4.26 -6.84
CA LEU A 184 -11.38 -5.12 -7.53
C LEU A 184 -11.66 -5.27 -9.03
N ASP A 185 -12.92 -5.32 -9.42
CA ASP A 185 -13.31 -5.39 -10.83
C ASP A 185 -12.93 -4.13 -11.62
N GLU A 186 -13.05 -2.96 -10.99
CA GLU A 186 -12.65 -1.68 -11.56
C GLU A 186 -11.13 -1.63 -11.77
N ALA A 187 -10.36 -2.05 -10.76
CA ALA A 187 -8.90 -2.11 -10.86
C ALA A 187 -8.42 -3.09 -11.94
N VAL A 188 -9.06 -4.25 -12.08
CA VAL A 188 -8.74 -5.22 -13.13
C VAL A 188 -9.12 -4.67 -14.51
N ALA A 189 -10.30 -4.08 -14.67
CA ALA A 189 -10.74 -3.49 -15.94
C ALA A 189 -9.83 -2.32 -16.38
N MET A 190 -9.28 -1.59 -15.42
CA MET A 190 -8.30 -0.54 -15.65
C MET A 190 -6.97 -1.11 -16.16
N LEU A 191 -6.40 -2.12 -15.50
CA LEU A 191 -5.03 -2.58 -15.76
C LEU A 191 -4.90 -3.68 -16.82
N ALA A 192 -5.89 -4.58 -16.95
CA ALA A 192 -5.81 -5.72 -17.85
C ALA A 192 -5.62 -5.34 -19.33
N PRO A 193 -6.25 -4.27 -19.87
CA PRO A 193 -6.01 -3.83 -21.25
C PRO A 193 -4.57 -3.39 -21.52
N GLU A 194 -3.86 -2.91 -20.50
CA GLU A 194 -2.45 -2.49 -20.61
C GLU A 194 -1.47 -3.65 -20.42
N ALA A 195 -1.89 -4.71 -19.73
CA ALA A 195 -1.10 -5.91 -19.46
C ALA A 195 -0.99 -6.86 -20.66
N THR A 196 -0.70 -6.31 -21.84
CA THR A 196 -0.49 -7.09 -23.09
C THR A 196 0.92 -7.70 -23.14
N GLY A 197 1.16 -8.64 -24.06
CA GLY A 197 2.47 -9.29 -24.21
C GLY A 197 3.63 -8.32 -24.50
N ASP A 198 3.34 -7.18 -25.14
CA ASP A 198 4.31 -6.13 -25.45
C ASP A 198 4.60 -5.20 -24.27
N CYS A 199 3.80 -5.25 -23.21
CA CYS A 199 4.03 -4.46 -22.02
C CYS A 199 5.33 -4.89 -21.36
N LYS A 200 6.24 -3.93 -21.15
CA LYS A 200 7.55 -4.11 -20.51
C LYS A 200 7.62 -3.46 -19.13
N ASN A 201 6.50 -2.93 -18.64
CA ASN A 201 6.43 -2.28 -17.35
C ASN A 201 6.06 -3.30 -16.25
N PRO A 202 6.99 -3.66 -15.34
CA PRO A 202 6.71 -4.64 -14.28
C PRO A 202 5.60 -4.18 -13.32
N TYR A 203 5.41 -2.86 -13.13
CA TYR A 203 4.44 -2.33 -12.17
C TYR A 203 2.98 -2.59 -12.56
N VAL A 204 2.68 -2.66 -13.87
CA VAL A 204 1.35 -3.00 -14.38
C VAL A 204 1.01 -4.44 -14.00
N PHE A 205 1.93 -5.36 -14.30
CA PHE A 205 1.77 -6.77 -13.99
C PHE A 205 1.75 -7.01 -12.47
N GLN A 206 2.61 -6.33 -11.71
CA GLN A 206 2.62 -6.40 -10.25
C GLN A 206 1.27 -5.98 -9.66
N THR A 207 0.76 -4.82 -10.08
CA THR A 207 -0.47 -4.24 -9.51
C THR A 207 -1.71 -5.02 -9.98
N LEU A 208 -1.74 -5.48 -11.23
CA LEU A 208 -2.80 -6.34 -11.74
C LEU A 208 -2.81 -7.70 -11.03
N GLY A 209 -1.63 -8.27 -10.77
CA GLY A 209 -1.47 -9.48 -9.98
C GLY A 209 -2.01 -9.33 -8.56
N TRP A 210 -1.74 -8.20 -7.91
CA TRP A 210 -2.34 -7.87 -6.60
C TRP A 210 -3.86 -7.77 -6.68
N ALA A 211 -4.42 -7.11 -7.72
CA ALA A 211 -5.86 -7.01 -7.91
C ALA A 211 -6.53 -8.38 -8.09
N TYR A 212 -5.95 -9.28 -8.90
CA TYR A 212 -6.42 -10.64 -9.06
C TYR A 212 -6.35 -11.44 -7.76
N SER A 213 -5.25 -11.30 -7.01
CA SER A 213 -5.07 -11.98 -5.72
C SER A 213 -6.14 -11.57 -4.73
N ALA A 214 -6.40 -10.26 -4.61
CA ALA A 214 -7.44 -9.75 -3.72
C ALA A 214 -8.84 -10.21 -4.15
N LYS A 215 -9.05 -10.47 -5.45
CA LYS A 215 -10.33 -10.96 -6.00
C LYS A 215 -10.53 -12.47 -5.78
N GLY A 216 -9.49 -13.18 -5.33
CA GLY A 216 -9.49 -14.63 -5.22
C GLY A 216 -9.21 -15.37 -6.53
N ASP A 217 -8.83 -14.64 -7.59
CA ASP A 217 -8.41 -15.23 -8.87
C ASP A 217 -6.91 -15.55 -8.83
N PHE A 218 -6.56 -16.55 -8.02
CA PHE A 218 -5.16 -16.89 -7.74
C PHE A 218 -4.39 -17.36 -8.98
N SER A 219 -5.08 -18.00 -9.93
CA SER A 219 -4.48 -18.45 -11.19
C SER A 219 -3.97 -17.28 -12.03
N ASN A 220 -4.82 -16.27 -12.26
CA ASN A 220 -4.40 -15.07 -12.97
C ASN A 220 -3.42 -14.22 -12.15
N ALA A 221 -3.56 -14.18 -10.83
CA ALA A 221 -2.61 -13.50 -9.95
C ALA A 221 -1.19 -14.07 -10.11
N GLU A 222 -1.02 -15.39 -9.96
CA GLU A 222 0.27 -16.06 -10.08
C GLU A 222 0.89 -15.82 -11.46
N LYS A 223 0.13 -16.04 -12.54
CA LYS A 223 0.61 -15.85 -13.91
C LYS A 223 1.09 -14.40 -14.14
N THR A 224 0.33 -13.43 -13.66
CA THR A 224 0.63 -12.01 -13.85
C THR A 224 1.84 -11.58 -13.00
N LEU A 225 1.92 -12.02 -11.76
CA LEU A 225 3.07 -11.73 -10.87
C LEU A 225 4.36 -12.39 -11.39
N ARG A 226 4.29 -13.60 -11.94
CA ARG A 226 5.47 -14.23 -12.59
C ARG A 226 5.97 -13.41 -13.78
N ARG A 227 5.07 -12.82 -14.57
CA ARG A 227 5.47 -11.90 -15.64
C ARG A 227 6.15 -10.63 -15.09
N ALA A 228 5.67 -10.08 -13.98
CA ALA A 228 6.35 -8.98 -13.30
C ALA A 228 7.77 -9.37 -12.84
N ILE A 229 7.96 -10.59 -12.31
CA ILE A 229 9.28 -11.12 -11.91
C ILE A 229 10.21 -11.27 -13.12
N GLU A 230 9.72 -11.76 -14.25
CA GLU A 230 10.54 -11.86 -15.48
C GLU A 230 11.11 -10.50 -15.91
N LEU A 231 10.31 -9.43 -15.74
CA LEU A 231 10.70 -8.06 -16.08
C LEU A 231 11.57 -7.40 -15.00
N ALA A 232 11.34 -7.72 -13.72
CA ALA A 232 12.05 -7.17 -12.58
C ALA A 232 12.33 -8.24 -11.51
N PRO A 233 13.34 -9.11 -11.68
CA PRO A 233 13.53 -10.29 -10.84
C PRO A 233 13.96 -9.99 -9.41
N ARG A 234 14.44 -8.77 -9.14
CA ARG A 234 14.87 -8.31 -7.80
C ARG A 234 13.84 -7.40 -7.12
N ASP A 235 12.63 -7.32 -7.67
CA ASP A 235 11.55 -6.51 -7.10
C ASP A 235 10.92 -7.23 -5.90
N PHE A 236 11.22 -6.72 -4.70
CA PHE A 236 10.73 -7.28 -3.44
C PHE A 236 9.20 -7.34 -3.36
N ASP A 237 8.53 -6.26 -3.79
CA ASP A 237 7.07 -6.12 -3.68
C ASP A 237 6.34 -7.20 -4.51
N THR A 238 6.87 -7.56 -5.68
CA THR A 238 6.29 -8.64 -6.50
C THR A 238 6.42 -10.01 -5.83
N TRP A 239 7.57 -10.30 -5.22
CA TRP A 239 7.75 -11.54 -4.44
C TRP A 239 6.83 -11.58 -3.22
N SER A 240 6.69 -10.45 -2.50
CA SER A 240 5.77 -10.31 -1.38
C SER A 240 4.31 -10.55 -1.79
N ASN A 241 3.89 -10.03 -2.94
CA ASN A 241 2.55 -10.27 -3.48
C ASN A 241 2.32 -11.75 -3.77
N LEU A 242 3.32 -12.46 -4.33
CA LEU A 242 3.25 -13.90 -4.58
C LEU A 242 3.12 -14.72 -3.28
N VAL A 243 3.86 -14.36 -2.22
CA VAL A 243 3.69 -14.97 -0.88
C VAL A 243 2.24 -14.83 -0.42
N SER A 244 1.68 -13.62 -0.49
CA SER A 244 0.29 -13.37 -0.08
C SER A 244 -0.73 -14.11 -0.96
N THR A 245 -0.50 -14.22 -2.27
CA THR A 245 -1.34 -15.00 -3.19
C THR A 245 -1.33 -16.48 -2.81
N TYR A 246 -0.14 -17.04 -2.57
CA TYR A 246 0.00 -18.45 -2.20
C TYR A 246 -0.56 -18.76 -0.82
N HIS A 247 -0.45 -17.86 0.16
CA HIS A 247 -1.15 -18.01 1.44
C HIS A 247 -2.65 -18.09 1.24
N SER A 248 -3.21 -17.18 0.45
CA SER A 248 -4.66 -17.10 0.19
C SER A 248 -5.19 -18.32 -0.57
N GLU A 249 -4.37 -18.92 -1.43
CA GLU A 249 -4.70 -20.17 -2.14
C GLU A 249 -4.43 -21.43 -1.29
N GLY A 250 -3.69 -21.31 -0.18
CA GLY A 250 -3.27 -22.44 0.66
C GLY A 250 -2.04 -23.21 0.13
N LYS A 251 -1.32 -22.66 -0.86
CA LYS A 251 -0.09 -23.21 -1.44
C LYS A 251 1.14 -22.88 -0.58
N ILE A 252 1.23 -23.53 0.58
CA ILE A 252 2.24 -23.20 1.61
C ILE A 252 3.68 -23.36 1.12
N LYS A 253 3.99 -24.42 0.36
CA LYS A 253 5.37 -24.67 -0.09
C LYS A 253 5.83 -23.59 -1.07
N GLU A 254 4.96 -23.21 -1.98
CA GLU A 254 5.22 -22.17 -2.96
C GLU A 254 5.35 -20.79 -2.27
N ALA A 255 4.60 -20.55 -1.19
CA ALA A 255 4.77 -19.37 -0.35
C ALA A 255 6.16 -19.34 0.33
N ASP A 256 6.62 -20.46 0.87
CA ASP A 256 7.96 -20.57 1.48
C ASP A 256 9.07 -20.27 0.44
N GLU A 257 8.96 -20.80 -0.78
CA GLU A 257 9.90 -20.53 -1.86
C GLU A 257 9.90 -19.05 -2.26
N ALA A 258 8.72 -18.44 -2.41
CA ALA A 258 8.59 -17.02 -2.73
C ALA A 258 9.12 -16.12 -1.59
N ALA A 259 8.90 -16.49 -0.33
CA ALA A 259 9.39 -15.78 0.84
C ALA A 259 10.93 -15.79 0.88
N GLN A 260 11.55 -16.96 0.63
CA GLN A 260 12.99 -17.08 0.50
C GLN A 260 13.54 -16.20 -0.64
N LYS A 261 12.84 -16.15 -1.80
CA LYS A 261 13.23 -15.26 -2.89
C LYS A 261 13.14 -13.78 -2.53
N SER A 262 12.13 -13.38 -1.75
CA SER A 262 12.03 -12.01 -1.23
C SER A 262 13.24 -11.66 -0.34
N LEU A 263 13.72 -12.62 0.45
CA LEU A 263 14.90 -12.47 1.31
C LEU A 263 16.20 -12.37 0.49
N ASP A 264 16.34 -13.17 -0.57
CA ASP A 264 17.49 -13.11 -1.49
C ASP A 264 17.58 -11.74 -2.20
N CYS A 265 16.44 -11.08 -2.44
CA CYS A 265 16.37 -9.78 -3.13
C CYS A 265 16.81 -8.61 -2.24
N ALA A 266 16.35 -8.60 -0.99
CA ALA A 266 16.56 -7.50 -0.05
C ALA A 266 16.87 -8.02 1.36
N PRO A 267 18.04 -8.64 1.57
CA PRO A 267 18.44 -9.08 2.91
C PRO A 267 18.54 -7.85 3.82
N ASP A 268 18.01 -7.98 5.03
CA ASP A 268 18.05 -6.96 6.09
C ASP A 268 17.08 -5.77 5.98
N GLN A 269 16.13 -5.77 5.04
CA GLN A 269 15.03 -4.80 5.06
C GLN A 269 13.92 -5.21 6.04
N ASP A 270 13.38 -4.26 6.80
CA ASP A 270 12.29 -4.50 7.76
C ASP A 270 11.06 -5.12 7.07
N ALA A 271 10.71 -4.63 5.88
CA ALA A 271 9.60 -5.16 5.08
C ALA A 271 9.81 -6.64 4.72
N THR A 272 11.04 -7.02 4.37
CA THR A 272 11.38 -8.40 4.03
C THR A 272 11.32 -9.33 5.25
N ASN A 273 11.78 -8.86 6.41
CA ASN A 273 11.63 -9.61 7.65
C ASN A 273 10.16 -9.85 7.99
N VAL A 274 9.29 -8.83 7.82
CA VAL A 274 7.86 -8.98 8.08
C VAL A 274 7.22 -10.05 7.18
N VAL A 275 7.51 -10.06 5.88
CA VAL A 275 6.98 -11.09 4.96
C VAL A 275 7.40 -12.48 5.40
N ASN A 276 8.67 -12.66 5.75
CA ASN A 276 9.19 -13.97 6.17
C ASN A 276 8.68 -14.40 7.55
N ILE A 277 8.49 -13.47 8.49
CA ILE A 277 7.82 -13.74 9.78
C ILE A 277 6.39 -14.21 9.51
N ASN A 278 5.61 -13.45 8.74
CA ASN A 278 4.22 -13.79 8.45
C ASN A 278 4.11 -15.14 7.74
N ASN A 279 5.01 -15.43 6.79
CA ASN A 279 5.09 -16.73 6.15
C ASN A 279 5.35 -17.86 7.15
N ALA A 280 6.34 -17.71 8.03
CA ALA A 280 6.64 -18.72 9.04
C ALA A 280 5.47 -18.93 10.03
N LEU A 281 4.78 -17.86 10.44
CA LEU A 281 3.59 -17.95 11.30
C LEU A 281 2.42 -18.65 10.57
N TYR A 282 2.22 -18.36 9.29
CA TYR A 282 1.17 -18.95 8.46
C TYR A 282 1.40 -20.45 8.23
N SER A 283 2.64 -20.82 7.90
CA SER A 283 3.10 -22.20 7.71
C SER A 283 3.14 -23.01 9.02
N GLY A 284 3.17 -22.32 10.17
CA GLY A 284 3.33 -22.93 11.50
C GLY A 284 4.76 -23.33 11.83
N ASP A 285 5.75 -22.76 11.13
CA ASP A 285 7.17 -22.92 11.42
C ASP A 285 7.59 -21.94 12.54
N TRP A 286 7.13 -22.24 13.74
CA TRP A 286 7.40 -21.41 14.92
C TRP A 286 8.89 -21.20 15.22
N PRO A 287 9.78 -22.21 15.05
CA PRO A 287 11.22 -22.01 15.23
C PRO A 287 11.81 -20.98 14.25
N VAL A 288 11.42 -21.02 12.97
CA VAL A 288 11.87 -20.03 11.99
C VAL A 288 11.33 -18.63 12.33
N ALA A 289 10.04 -18.52 12.67
CA ALA A 289 9.46 -17.25 13.09
C ALA A 289 10.19 -16.67 14.32
N GLU A 290 10.45 -17.48 15.34
CA GLU A 290 11.18 -17.09 16.54
C GLU A 290 12.59 -16.59 16.21
N ALA A 291 13.33 -17.30 15.34
CA ALA A 291 14.69 -16.91 14.98
C ALA A 291 14.73 -15.54 14.28
N ILE A 292 13.78 -15.24 13.40
CA ILE A 292 13.69 -13.94 12.72
C ILE A 292 13.27 -12.85 13.72
N LEU A 293 12.27 -13.12 14.56
CA LEU A 293 11.75 -12.18 15.55
C LEU A 293 12.78 -11.80 16.61
N ARG A 294 13.57 -12.75 17.13
CA ARG A 294 14.65 -12.46 18.09
C ARG A 294 15.66 -11.47 17.49
N LYS A 295 16.05 -11.68 16.21
CA LYS A 295 16.92 -10.73 15.51
C LYS A 295 16.30 -9.33 15.41
N GLN A 296 14.98 -9.20 15.25
CA GLN A 296 14.32 -7.89 15.22
C GLN A 296 14.31 -7.23 16.60
N VAL A 297 14.04 -8.00 17.66
CA VAL A 297 14.01 -7.49 19.03
C VAL A 297 15.38 -7.02 19.52
N ASP A 298 16.47 -7.58 18.98
CA ASP A 298 17.84 -7.21 19.32
C ASP A 298 18.36 -5.98 18.52
N ARG A 299 17.58 -5.41 17.58
CA ARG A 299 18.01 -4.26 16.77
C ARG A 299 18.00 -2.95 17.60
N PRO A 300 19.14 -2.26 17.74
CA PRO A 300 19.20 -1.00 18.48
C PRO A 300 18.53 0.15 17.72
N GLY A 301 17.87 1.05 18.45
CA GLY A 301 17.35 2.32 17.90
C GLY A 301 16.02 2.25 17.17
N GLN A 302 15.34 1.09 17.17
CA GLN A 302 13.99 0.93 16.61
C GLN A 302 12.96 0.64 17.71
N ASN A 303 11.68 0.93 17.42
CA ASN A 303 10.60 0.50 18.30
C ASN A 303 10.39 -1.02 18.16
N VAL A 304 11.01 -1.78 19.06
CA VAL A 304 10.96 -3.25 19.05
C VAL A 304 9.70 -3.82 19.69
N ALA A 305 8.89 -3.00 20.36
CA ALA A 305 7.74 -3.45 21.13
C ALA A 305 6.74 -4.28 20.31
N PRO A 306 6.37 -3.92 19.06
CA PRO A 306 5.52 -4.78 18.23
C PRO A 306 6.12 -6.17 17.98
N TYR A 307 7.42 -6.26 17.69
CA TYR A 307 8.11 -7.53 17.49
C TYR A 307 8.18 -8.36 18.78
N GLN A 308 8.26 -7.72 19.94
CA GLN A 308 8.17 -8.40 21.23
C GLN A 308 6.79 -9.03 21.45
N VAL A 309 5.71 -8.34 21.06
CA VAL A 309 4.34 -8.90 21.14
C VAL A 309 4.21 -10.11 20.23
N ILE A 310 4.64 -10.00 18.97
CA ILE A 310 4.55 -11.11 18.00
C ILE A 310 5.42 -12.29 18.47
N LEU A 311 6.65 -12.04 18.95
CA LEU A 311 7.52 -13.08 19.52
C LEU A 311 6.85 -13.76 20.71
N ALA A 312 6.18 -13.03 21.59
CA ALA A 312 5.46 -13.63 22.71
C ALA A 312 4.30 -14.52 22.24
N CYS A 313 3.55 -14.13 21.20
CA CYS A 313 2.55 -15.00 20.57
C CYS A 313 3.20 -16.29 20.04
N THR A 314 4.32 -16.17 19.30
CA THR A 314 5.08 -17.32 18.78
C THR A 314 5.58 -18.25 19.90
N LEU A 315 6.05 -17.68 21.01
CA LEU A 315 6.52 -18.43 22.18
C LEU A 315 5.35 -19.16 22.87
N ARG A 316 4.17 -18.53 22.98
CA ARG A 316 2.95 -19.16 23.51
C ARG A 316 2.53 -20.35 22.64
N TRP A 317 2.59 -20.23 21.31
CA TRP A 317 2.33 -21.34 20.39
C TRP A 317 3.28 -22.54 20.57
N GLN A 318 4.50 -22.27 21.02
CA GLN A 318 5.49 -23.30 21.38
C GLN A 318 5.38 -23.79 22.83
N GLY A 319 4.44 -23.27 23.62
CA GLY A 319 4.29 -23.59 25.05
C GLY A 319 5.34 -22.93 25.97
N LYS A 320 6.18 -22.03 25.45
CA LYS A 320 7.17 -21.24 26.20
C LYS A 320 6.50 -20.05 26.94
N ASN A 321 5.46 -20.36 27.71
CA ASN A 321 4.51 -19.40 28.27
C ASN A 321 5.15 -18.38 29.24
N GLU A 322 6.12 -18.80 30.06
CA GLU A 322 6.78 -17.90 31.01
C GLU A 322 7.66 -16.86 30.33
N GLU A 323 8.33 -17.22 29.23
CA GLU A 323 9.09 -16.26 28.44
C GLU A 323 8.16 -15.29 27.72
N ALA A 324 7.09 -15.80 27.10
CA ALA A 324 6.04 -14.99 26.47
C ALA A 324 5.46 -13.96 27.46
N ARG A 325 5.12 -14.39 28.69
CA ARG A 325 4.57 -13.53 29.74
C ARG A 325 5.52 -12.39 30.10
N LYS A 326 6.81 -12.67 30.29
CA LYS A 326 7.83 -11.63 30.58
C LYS A 326 7.92 -10.63 29.44
N LEU A 327 7.95 -11.13 28.21
CA LEU A 327 8.10 -10.30 27.02
C LEU A 327 6.91 -9.38 26.80
N LEU A 328 5.68 -9.86 26.99
CA LEU A 328 4.46 -9.04 26.93
C LEU A 328 4.44 -7.92 27.95
N LYS A 329 4.87 -8.20 29.19
CA LYS A 329 4.98 -7.16 30.24
C LYS A 329 5.99 -6.08 29.87
N VAL A 330 7.12 -6.47 29.28
CA VAL A 330 8.14 -5.53 28.79
C VAL A 330 7.61 -4.70 27.61
N ALA A 331 6.90 -5.32 26.66
CA ALA A 331 6.32 -4.63 25.51
C ALA A 331 5.25 -3.61 25.91
N LEU A 332 4.39 -3.95 26.88
CA LEU A 332 3.34 -3.06 27.39
C LEU A 332 3.86 -1.82 28.13
N GLY A 333 5.13 -1.83 28.56
CA GLY A 333 5.81 -0.67 29.13
C GLY A 333 6.48 0.26 28.09
N GLN A 334 6.37 -0.07 26.81
CA GLN A 334 6.97 0.67 25.69
C GLN A 334 5.91 1.37 24.84
N ASN A 335 6.35 2.00 23.75
CA ASN A 335 5.46 2.60 22.77
C ASN A 335 4.81 1.51 21.90
N LEU A 336 3.54 1.22 22.14
CA LEU A 336 2.72 0.37 21.29
C LEU A 336 1.57 1.19 20.71
N ASP A 337 1.25 0.94 19.44
CA ASP A 337 -0.03 1.40 18.92
C ASP A 337 -1.20 0.66 19.61
N ASP A 338 -2.40 1.17 19.39
CA ASP A 338 -3.63 0.66 19.98
C ASP A 338 -3.91 -0.82 19.59
N TYR A 339 -3.47 -1.26 18.41
CA TYR A 339 -3.62 -2.64 17.96
C TYR A 339 -2.71 -3.58 18.76
N TYR A 340 -1.39 -3.35 18.76
CA TYR A 340 -0.45 -4.22 19.46
C TYR A 340 -0.61 -4.15 20.98
N ALA A 341 -1.02 -3.01 21.54
CA ALA A 341 -1.32 -2.90 22.96
C ALA A 341 -2.51 -3.80 23.36
N ARG A 342 -3.59 -3.81 22.56
CA ARG A 342 -4.73 -4.73 22.80
C ARG A 342 -4.33 -6.18 22.64
N LEU A 343 -3.60 -6.50 21.56
CA LEU A 343 -3.12 -7.87 21.33
C LEU A 343 -2.26 -8.35 22.52
N ALA A 344 -1.34 -7.52 22.98
CA ALA A 344 -0.48 -7.86 24.12
C ALA A 344 -1.27 -8.09 25.42
N ARG A 345 -2.27 -7.25 25.71
CA ARG A 345 -3.16 -7.43 26.87
C ARG A 345 -3.98 -8.71 26.76
N LYS A 346 -4.53 -9.01 25.58
CA LYS A 346 -5.30 -10.24 25.32
C LYS A 346 -4.45 -11.48 25.55
N GLN A 347 -3.25 -11.53 24.97
CA GLN A 347 -2.33 -12.65 25.16
C GLN A 347 -1.87 -12.80 26.61
N LEU A 348 -1.62 -11.68 27.30
CA LEU A 348 -1.23 -11.72 28.70
C LEU A 348 -2.38 -12.23 29.59
N ALA A 349 -3.61 -11.77 29.35
CA ALA A 349 -4.81 -12.25 30.05
C ALA A 349 -5.03 -13.76 29.86
N LEU A 350 -4.88 -14.27 28.63
CA LEU A 350 -4.93 -15.70 28.33
C LEU A 350 -3.84 -16.50 29.09
N LEU A 351 -2.64 -15.94 29.26
CA LEU A 351 -1.56 -16.58 30.00
C LEU A 351 -1.76 -16.51 31.52
N ASP A 352 -2.34 -15.41 32.03
CA ASP A 352 -2.62 -15.18 33.46
C ASP A 352 -3.88 -15.94 33.93
N GLY A 353 -4.68 -16.48 33.00
CA GLY A 353 -5.95 -17.12 33.30
C GLY A 353 -7.07 -16.12 33.61
N ASP A 354 -6.88 -14.85 33.23
CA ASP A 354 -7.91 -13.82 33.28
C ASP A 354 -8.81 -13.94 32.04
N TRP A 355 -9.62 -15.00 32.05
CA TRP A 355 -10.45 -15.38 30.92
C TRP A 355 -11.48 -14.30 30.55
N LYS A 356 -11.99 -13.56 31.54
CA LYS A 356 -12.97 -12.50 31.31
C LYS A 356 -12.39 -11.36 30.50
N THR A 357 -11.21 -10.86 30.90
CA THR A 357 -10.52 -9.81 30.14
C THR A 357 -10.16 -10.30 28.74
N ALA A 358 -9.73 -11.56 28.60
CA ALA A 358 -9.45 -12.13 27.28
C ALA A 358 -10.71 -12.23 26.39
N GLU A 359 -11.85 -12.62 26.94
CA GLU A 359 -13.14 -12.66 26.23
C GLU A 359 -13.59 -11.26 25.80
N GLU A 360 -13.53 -10.26 26.70
CA GLU A 360 -13.91 -8.88 26.41
C GLU A 360 -13.07 -8.26 25.29
N LEU A 361 -11.75 -8.45 25.34
CA LEU A 361 -10.84 -7.99 24.30
C LEU A 361 -11.09 -8.71 22.97
N GLY A 362 -11.30 -10.04 23.01
CA GLY A 362 -11.65 -10.82 21.82
C GLY A 362 -12.95 -10.35 21.18
N ARG A 363 -14.00 -10.06 21.96
CA ARG A 363 -15.26 -9.50 21.46
C ARG A 363 -15.07 -8.11 20.84
N SER A 364 -14.21 -7.29 21.44
CA SER A 364 -13.86 -5.97 20.88
C SER A 364 -13.21 -6.11 19.51
N ASP A 365 -12.25 -7.03 19.35
CA ASP A 365 -11.59 -7.29 18.07
C ASP A 365 -12.60 -7.81 17.02
N LEU A 366 -13.46 -8.75 17.40
CA LEU A 366 -14.49 -9.32 16.53
C LEU A 366 -15.61 -8.34 16.15
N SER A 367 -15.81 -7.27 16.92
CA SER A 367 -16.73 -6.19 16.53
C SER A 367 -16.20 -5.38 15.34
N LYS A 368 -14.88 -5.36 15.16
CA LYS A 368 -14.20 -4.67 14.04
C LYS A 368 -14.04 -5.60 12.84
N ASP A 369 -13.62 -6.84 13.09
CA ASP A 369 -13.54 -7.89 12.08
C ASP A 369 -14.19 -9.19 12.59
N PRO A 370 -15.47 -9.44 12.24
CA PRO A 370 -16.17 -10.65 12.65
C PRO A 370 -15.55 -11.96 12.16
N LYS A 371 -14.63 -11.89 11.19
CA LYS A 371 -13.96 -13.04 10.57
C LYS A 371 -12.52 -13.22 11.05
N ASP A 372 -12.03 -12.42 12.00
CA ASP A 372 -10.68 -12.59 12.54
C ASP A 372 -10.54 -13.95 13.24
N TYR A 373 -9.92 -14.90 12.55
CA TYR A 373 -9.76 -16.27 13.01
C TYR A 373 -8.86 -16.37 14.25
N GLU A 374 -7.90 -15.45 14.44
CA GLU A 374 -7.05 -15.45 15.64
C GLU A 374 -7.86 -15.06 16.86
N SER A 375 -8.66 -13.99 16.76
CA SER A 375 -9.55 -13.58 17.84
C SER A 375 -10.66 -14.60 18.13
N LEU A 376 -11.19 -15.28 17.10
CA LEU A 376 -12.12 -16.40 17.31
C LEU A 376 -11.45 -17.57 18.06
N PHE A 377 -10.21 -17.90 17.72
CA PHE A 377 -9.45 -18.94 18.41
C PHE A 377 -9.17 -18.55 19.88
N ASP A 378 -8.64 -17.36 20.11
CA ASP A 378 -8.32 -16.86 21.45
C ASP A 378 -9.57 -16.72 22.33
N MET A 379 -10.70 -16.27 21.75
CA MET A 379 -11.99 -16.26 22.45
C MET A 379 -12.44 -17.69 22.80
N GLY A 380 -12.25 -18.66 21.90
CA GLY A 380 -12.52 -20.07 22.20
C GLY A 380 -11.68 -20.59 23.37
N VAL A 381 -10.41 -20.20 23.46
CA VAL A 381 -9.53 -20.53 24.59
C VAL A 381 -10.04 -19.89 25.89
N ALA A 382 -10.41 -18.61 25.86
CA ALA A 382 -10.96 -17.92 27.03
C ALA A 382 -12.27 -18.56 27.52
N LEU A 383 -13.24 -18.79 26.62
CA LEU A 383 -14.51 -19.42 26.93
C LEU A 383 -14.34 -20.83 27.50
N LYS A 384 -13.38 -21.61 26.98
CA LYS A 384 -13.02 -22.92 27.53
C LYS A 384 -12.48 -22.78 28.95
N GLY A 385 -11.61 -21.80 29.20
CA GLY A 385 -11.07 -21.50 30.53
C GLY A 385 -12.15 -21.11 31.56
N GLU A 386 -13.22 -20.46 31.12
CA GLU A 386 -14.41 -20.15 31.95
C GLU A 386 -15.34 -21.34 32.17
N GLY A 387 -15.13 -22.45 31.48
CA GLY A 387 -16.05 -23.61 31.52
C GLY A 387 -17.27 -23.47 30.61
N LYS A 388 -17.34 -22.45 29.75
CA LYS A 388 -18.39 -22.27 28.73
C LYS A 388 -18.12 -23.15 27.50
N ILE A 389 -18.13 -24.47 27.71
CA ILE A 389 -17.66 -25.48 26.75
C ILE A 389 -18.34 -25.39 25.37
N GLU A 390 -19.66 -25.22 25.32
CA GLU A 390 -20.39 -25.16 24.05
C GLU A 390 -20.15 -23.85 23.29
N GLU A 391 -19.97 -22.74 23.99
CA GLU A 391 -19.59 -21.46 23.37
C GLU A 391 -18.16 -21.52 22.83
N ALA A 392 -17.25 -22.13 23.59
CA ALA A 392 -15.87 -22.38 23.16
C ALA A 392 -15.84 -23.23 21.88
N ARG A 393 -16.63 -24.31 21.81
CA ARG A 393 -16.75 -25.15 20.62
C ARG A 393 -17.20 -24.36 19.40
N LYS A 394 -18.23 -23.50 19.55
CA LYS A 394 -18.72 -22.63 18.47
C LYS A 394 -17.65 -21.64 18.02
N ALA A 395 -16.92 -21.03 18.95
CA ALA A 395 -15.83 -20.10 18.64
C ALA A 395 -14.71 -20.79 17.84
N PHE A 396 -14.28 -21.98 18.29
CA PHE A 396 -13.28 -22.77 17.57
C PHE A 396 -13.74 -23.18 16.18
N GLN A 397 -15.00 -23.59 16.01
CA GLN A 397 -15.55 -23.91 14.69
C GLN A 397 -15.60 -22.68 13.78
N ALA A 398 -15.95 -21.51 14.31
CA ALA A 398 -15.96 -20.27 13.56
C ALA A 398 -14.54 -19.81 13.14
N ALA A 399 -13.51 -20.19 13.91
CA ALA A 399 -12.12 -19.93 13.53
C ALA A 399 -11.67 -20.76 12.31
N VAL A 400 -12.40 -21.80 11.91
CA VAL A 400 -12.12 -22.61 10.71
C VAL A 400 -12.78 -21.96 9.50
N GLN A 401 -11.98 -21.25 8.71
CA GLN A 401 -12.37 -20.52 7.51
C GLN A 401 -11.43 -20.89 6.35
N PRO A 402 -11.80 -20.61 5.08
CA PRO A 402 -10.96 -20.94 3.92
C PRO A 402 -9.54 -20.34 3.99
N VAL A 403 -9.41 -19.15 4.60
CA VAL A 403 -8.14 -18.43 4.75
C VAL A 403 -7.43 -18.72 6.08
N THR A 404 -7.97 -19.61 6.90
CA THR A 404 -7.38 -19.91 8.21
C THR A 404 -6.03 -20.59 8.02
N PRO A 405 -4.95 -20.05 8.61
CA PRO A 405 -3.63 -20.64 8.52
C PRO A 405 -3.62 -22.08 9.00
N LYS A 406 -2.76 -22.90 8.39
CA LYS A 406 -2.62 -24.32 8.75
C LYS A 406 -2.25 -24.50 10.23
N SER A 407 -1.47 -23.59 10.78
CA SER A 407 -1.12 -23.53 12.21
C SER A 407 -2.37 -23.45 13.10
N ILE A 408 -3.27 -22.52 12.81
CA ILE A 408 -4.52 -22.33 13.54
C ILE A 408 -5.47 -23.51 13.33
N LEU A 409 -5.59 -24.04 12.11
CA LEU A 409 -6.41 -25.23 11.84
C LEU A 409 -6.00 -26.42 12.70
N ASN A 410 -4.70 -26.69 12.81
CA ASN A 410 -4.17 -27.76 13.65
C ASN A 410 -4.50 -27.54 15.13
N ALA A 411 -4.37 -26.30 15.60
CA ALA A 411 -4.67 -25.92 16.98
C ALA A 411 -6.15 -26.07 17.31
N VAL A 412 -7.04 -25.56 16.45
CA VAL A 412 -8.48 -25.69 16.57
C VAL A 412 -8.89 -27.16 16.64
N ASN A 413 -8.36 -28.00 15.75
CA ASN A 413 -8.67 -29.43 15.73
C ASN A 413 -8.26 -30.12 17.04
N LEU A 414 -7.12 -29.74 17.62
CA LEU A 414 -6.70 -30.24 18.93
C LEU A 414 -7.68 -29.83 20.03
N GLN A 415 -8.05 -28.55 20.08
CA GLN A 415 -8.99 -28.02 21.07
C GLN A 415 -10.37 -28.67 20.98
N ILE A 416 -10.93 -28.81 19.77
CA ILE A 416 -12.22 -29.48 19.54
C ILE A 416 -12.16 -30.95 19.99
N LYS A 417 -11.05 -31.65 19.70
CA LYS A 417 -10.86 -33.03 20.12
C LYS A 417 -10.82 -33.16 21.65
N GLU A 418 -10.17 -32.25 22.35
CA GLU A 418 -10.17 -32.22 23.82
C GLU A 418 -11.57 -31.99 24.39
N LEU A 419 -12.34 -31.07 23.80
CA LEU A 419 -13.73 -30.80 24.21
C LEU A 419 -14.72 -31.92 23.87
N SER A 420 -14.30 -32.94 23.11
CA SER A 420 -15.15 -34.12 22.81
C SER A 420 -14.95 -35.28 23.77
N LYS A 421 -13.93 -35.20 24.63
CA LYS A 421 -13.58 -36.23 25.62
C LYS A 421 -14.15 -35.97 27.01
N ASN A 422 -14.59 -34.74 27.25
CA ASN A 422 -15.23 -34.27 28.48
C ASN A 422 -16.70 -34.03 28.19
#